data_AF-A0A0G0ZF19-F1
#
_entry.id   AF-A0A0G0ZF19-F1
#
_cell.length_a   1.000
_cell.length_b   1.000
_cell.length_c   1.000
_cell.angle_alpha   90.00
_cell.angle_beta   90.00
_cell.angle_gamma   90.00
#
_symmetry.space_group_name_H-M   'P 1'
#
loop_
_entity.id
_entity.type
_entity.pdbx_description
1 polymer ?
#
loop_
_entity_poly.entity_id
_entity_poly.type
_entity_poly.pdbx_seq_one_letter_code
_entity_poly.pdbx_strand_id
1 'polypeptide(L)'
;MSQNTIKILGVKITTENEYSILEKIDKYFKNGKSRKAKGKSDGVKPLVIFTPNPEIVVFAEKNKTFRQTVNTGQINLPDGAGIVWAVEKKYKLKIRRISGVDFMLSLCRQAVKRNDRIGLIGGRTGLAVQTAECLRKLNQGLKIDVLGEPEIKIRNSEFEILNYNKGKVINSEKYFENLINAIEQRKIDVLFVALGFPKQEFFIQKLKEKMQQSNWGKPLVMMAVGGSFDYLSGKAKRAPKWLRDSGWEWAYRLVKEPWRLKRHLAGSVFFPQIYFRQH
;
A
#
# COMPACT_ATOMS: atom_id res chain seq x y z
N MET A 1 -6.75 25.08 10.00
CA MET A 1 -6.59 24.02 8.99
C MET A 1 -6.58 22.68 9.71
N SER A 2 -7.65 21.88 9.63
CA SER A 2 -7.69 20.57 10.28
C SER A 2 -6.54 19.70 9.76
N GLN A 3 -5.70 19.19 10.66
CA GLN A 3 -4.66 18.26 10.27
C GLN A 3 -5.34 16.96 9.78
N ASN A 4 -5.40 16.74 8.46
CA ASN A 4 -5.95 15.53 7.83
C ASN A 4 -5.13 14.25 8.11
N THR A 5 -4.13 14.37 9.00
CA THR A 5 -3.28 13.28 9.47
C THR A 5 -2.93 13.49 10.92
N ILE A 6 -2.85 12.41 11.68
CA ILE A 6 -2.39 12.38 13.08
C ILE A 6 -1.23 11.38 13.24
N LYS A 7 -0.56 11.35 14.39
CA LYS A 7 0.59 10.45 14.62
C LYS A 7 0.31 9.40 15.71
N ILE A 8 0.35 8.13 15.34
CA ILE A 8 0.32 7.00 16.28
C ILE A 8 1.73 6.41 16.34
N LEU A 9 2.38 6.50 17.50
CA LEU A 9 3.78 6.07 17.73
C LEU A 9 4.75 6.59 16.64
N GLY A 10 4.55 7.84 16.20
CA GLY A 10 5.38 8.49 15.20
C GLY A 10 5.03 8.17 13.73
N VAL A 11 4.07 7.28 13.47
CA VAL A 11 3.55 6.99 12.12
C VAL A 11 2.34 7.89 11.83
N LYS A 12 2.36 8.58 10.69
CA LYS A 12 1.23 9.37 10.19
C LYS A 12 0.08 8.46 9.80
N ILE A 13 -1.12 8.76 10.27
CA ILE A 13 -2.38 8.09 9.93
C ILE A 13 -3.33 9.12 9.34
N THR A 14 -3.91 8.83 8.18
CA THR A 14 -4.94 9.66 7.54
C THR A 14 -6.25 9.53 8.31
N THR A 15 -6.90 10.66 8.62
CA THR A 15 -8.15 10.70 9.41
C THR A 15 -9.40 10.86 8.54
N GLU A 16 -9.22 11.12 7.25
CA GLU A 16 -10.31 11.30 6.30
C GLU A 16 -11.04 10.00 5.99
N ASN A 17 -12.31 10.11 5.61
CA ASN A 17 -13.08 8.97 5.14
C ASN A 17 -12.67 8.57 3.71
N GLU A 18 -13.04 7.34 3.32
CA GLU A 18 -12.71 6.78 2.02
C GLU A 18 -13.16 7.65 0.84
N TYR A 19 -14.35 8.24 0.90
CA TYR A 19 -14.88 9.10 -0.16
C TYR A 19 -14.00 10.33 -0.39
N SER A 20 -13.61 11.04 0.67
CA SER A 20 -12.73 12.21 0.58
C SER A 20 -11.34 11.85 0.04
N ILE A 21 -10.82 10.67 0.40
CA ILE A 21 -9.53 10.19 -0.11
C ILE A 21 -9.63 9.90 -1.62
N LEU A 22 -10.70 9.22 -2.05
CA LEU A 22 -10.97 8.93 -3.45
C LEU A 22 -11.13 10.20 -4.30
N GLU A 23 -11.82 11.22 -3.77
CA GLU A 23 -11.95 12.53 -4.42
C GLU A 23 -10.58 13.26 -4.55
N LYS A 24 -9.71 13.14 -3.54
CA LYS A 24 -8.34 13.67 -3.63
C LYS A 24 -7.52 13.00 -4.72
N ILE A 25 -7.67 11.68 -4.90
CA ILE A 25 -7.01 10.94 -5.96
C ILE A 25 -7.54 11.38 -7.34
N ASP A 26 -8.85 11.60 -7.47
CA ASP A 26 -9.43 12.14 -8.71
C ASP A 26 -8.86 13.53 -9.04
N LYS A 27 -8.78 14.42 -8.05
CA LYS A 27 -8.17 15.76 -8.21
C LYS A 27 -6.70 15.66 -8.58
N TYR A 28 -5.96 14.72 -7.97
CA TYR A 28 -4.55 14.48 -8.29
C TYR A 28 -4.36 14.10 -9.77
N PHE A 29 -5.16 13.15 -10.29
CA PHE A 29 -5.10 12.77 -11.70
C PHE A 29 -5.47 13.92 -12.64
N LYS A 30 -6.56 14.65 -12.35
CA LYS A 30 -6.99 15.81 -13.16
C LYS A 30 -5.90 16.89 -13.23
N ASN A 31 -5.32 17.25 -12.08
CA ASN A 31 -4.27 18.26 -12.00
C ASN A 31 -2.98 17.79 -12.71
N GLY A 32 -2.59 16.53 -12.55
CA GLY A 32 -1.43 15.96 -13.24
C GLY A 32 -1.59 15.94 -14.76
N LYS A 33 -2.75 15.51 -15.27
CA LYS A 33 -3.07 15.53 -16.71
C LYS A 33 -3.08 16.95 -17.28
N SER A 34 -3.68 17.91 -16.56
CA SER A 34 -3.69 19.33 -16.95
C SER A 34 -2.29 19.95 -17.02
N ARG A 35 -1.44 19.68 -16.02
CA ARG A 35 -0.05 20.17 -15.99
C ARG A 35 0.76 19.61 -17.16
N LYS A 36 0.63 18.32 -17.44
CA LYS A 36 1.29 17.67 -18.57
C LYS A 36 0.86 18.28 -19.91
N ALA A 37 -0.44 18.53 -20.11
CA ALA A 37 -0.96 19.16 -21.32
C ALA A 37 -0.39 20.58 -21.55
N LYS A 38 -0.02 21.28 -20.48
CA LYS A 38 0.61 22.61 -20.53
C LYS A 38 2.14 22.58 -20.64
N GLY A 39 2.75 21.41 -20.91
CA GLY A 39 4.21 21.25 -20.94
C GLY A 39 4.90 21.42 -19.59
N LYS A 40 4.13 21.49 -18.48
CA LYS A 40 4.65 21.67 -17.10
C LYS A 40 4.66 20.32 -16.36
N SER A 41 5.29 19.32 -16.95
CA SER A 41 5.39 17.98 -16.37
C SER A 41 6.38 17.90 -15.20
N ASP A 42 7.28 18.88 -15.09
CA ASP A 42 8.28 18.94 -14.03
C ASP A 42 7.60 19.03 -12.65
N GLY A 43 7.85 18.02 -11.83
CA GLY A 43 7.37 17.96 -10.45
C GLY A 43 6.03 17.24 -10.21
N VAL A 44 5.43 16.57 -11.20
CA VAL A 44 4.31 15.65 -10.92
C VAL A 44 4.85 14.38 -10.26
N LYS A 45 4.92 14.41 -8.92
CA LYS A 45 5.41 13.28 -8.12
C LYS A 45 4.35 12.18 -7.99
N PRO A 46 4.76 10.90 -7.96
CA PRO A 46 3.86 9.81 -7.61
C PRO A 46 3.18 10.02 -6.25
N LEU A 47 1.89 9.70 -6.19
CA LEU A 47 1.11 9.64 -4.96
C LEU A 47 1.28 8.25 -4.35
N VAL A 48 1.71 8.18 -3.09
CA VAL A 48 1.93 6.91 -2.39
C VAL A 48 0.88 6.69 -1.31
N ILE A 49 0.33 5.47 -1.29
CA ILE A 49 -0.64 4.99 -0.33
C ILE A 49 -0.05 3.81 0.44
N PHE A 50 0.03 3.95 1.76
CA PHE A 50 0.33 2.83 2.67
C PHE A 50 -0.89 2.48 3.51
N THR A 51 -0.87 1.27 4.05
CA THR A 51 -1.96 0.71 4.86
C THR A 51 -1.43 0.33 6.25
N PRO A 52 -0.95 1.30 7.06
CA PRO A 52 -0.44 1.00 8.40
C PRO A 52 -1.51 0.31 9.23
N ASN A 53 -1.13 -0.84 9.76
CA ASN A 53 -1.85 -1.59 10.77
C ASN A 53 -1.03 -1.60 12.07
N PRO A 54 -1.54 -2.14 13.19
CA PRO A 54 -0.80 -2.15 14.46
C PRO A 54 0.60 -2.76 14.35
N GLU A 55 0.76 -3.84 13.58
CA GLU A 55 2.06 -4.48 13.35
C GLU A 55 3.07 -3.54 12.68
N ILE A 56 2.65 -2.85 11.61
CA ILE A 56 3.46 -1.87 10.90
C ILE A 56 3.89 -0.74 11.83
N VAL A 57 2.97 -0.26 12.69
CA VAL A 57 3.26 0.84 13.61
C VAL A 57 4.28 0.43 14.68
N VAL A 58 4.14 -0.76 15.29
CA VAL A 58 5.11 -1.27 16.27
C VAL A 58 6.48 -1.48 15.64
N PHE A 59 6.53 -1.98 14.40
CA PHE A 59 7.79 -2.15 13.68
C PHE A 59 8.45 -0.80 13.37
N ALA A 60 7.68 0.19 12.92
CA ALA A 60 8.16 1.55 12.68
C ALA A 60 8.67 2.23 13.96
N GLU A 61 8.13 1.89 15.12
CA GLU A 61 8.66 2.40 16.38
C GLU A 61 10.11 1.97 16.60
N LYS A 62 10.39 0.67 16.36
CA LYS A 62 11.71 0.06 16.55
C LYS A 62 12.68 0.34 15.40
N ASN A 63 12.17 0.63 14.20
CA ASN A 63 12.97 0.89 13.01
C ASN A 63 12.77 2.32 12.49
N LYS A 64 13.72 3.21 12.80
CA LYS A 64 13.67 4.64 12.42
C LYS A 64 13.60 4.82 10.90
N THR A 65 14.38 4.06 10.14
CA THR A 65 14.42 4.12 8.67
C THR A 65 13.06 3.76 8.09
N PHE A 66 12.46 2.66 8.54
CA PHE A 66 11.14 2.24 8.11
C PHE A 66 10.05 3.26 8.49
N ARG A 67 10.13 3.87 9.69
CA ARG A 67 9.22 4.95 10.08
C ARG A 67 9.30 6.14 9.15
N GLN A 68 10.50 6.52 8.73
CA GLN A 68 10.69 7.58 7.74
C GLN A 68 10.03 7.17 6.42
N THR A 69 10.27 5.95 5.94
CA THR A 69 9.65 5.38 4.73
C THR A 69 8.12 5.47 4.77
N VAL A 70 7.46 4.94 5.79
CA VAL A 70 5.98 4.98 5.87
C VAL A 70 5.45 6.41 5.98
N ASN A 71 6.21 7.33 6.59
CA ASN A 71 5.83 8.73 6.71
C ASN A 71 6.02 9.55 5.43
N THR A 72 6.63 9.00 4.37
CA THR A 72 6.67 9.60 3.03
C THR A 72 5.38 9.37 2.24
N GLY A 73 4.55 8.43 2.70
CA GLY A 73 3.21 8.17 2.16
C GLY A 73 2.34 9.41 2.26
N GLN A 74 1.72 9.79 1.15
CA GLN A 74 0.79 10.91 1.12
C GLN A 74 -0.57 10.54 1.73
N ILE A 75 -0.94 9.26 1.64
CA ILE A 75 -2.13 8.70 2.28
C ILE A 75 -1.70 7.45 3.07
N ASN A 76 -1.99 7.43 4.36
CA ASN A 76 -1.70 6.30 5.24
C ASN A 76 -3.02 5.82 5.84
N LEU A 77 -3.63 4.84 5.19
CA LEU A 77 -4.96 4.34 5.53
C LEU A 77 -4.99 3.70 6.92
N PRO A 78 -6.00 3.98 7.76
CA PRO A 78 -6.17 3.33 9.06
C PRO A 78 -6.64 1.87 8.87
N ASP A 79 -5.70 0.99 8.52
CA ASP A 79 -5.97 -0.42 8.21
C ASP A 79 -5.89 -1.27 9.48
N GLY A 80 -7.03 -1.47 10.13
CA GLY A 80 -7.16 -2.33 11.30
C GLY A 80 -7.84 -1.64 12.48
N ALA A 81 -8.60 -2.42 13.26
CA ALA A 81 -9.36 -1.90 14.39
C ALA A 81 -8.47 -1.29 15.48
N GLY A 82 -7.26 -1.84 15.69
CA GLY A 82 -6.31 -1.28 16.66
C GLY A 82 -5.86 0.14 16.31
N ILE A 83 -5.72 0.49 15.03
CA ILE A 83 -5.39 1.86 14.62
C ILE A 83 -6.55 2.79 14.96
N VAL A 84 -7.77 2.44 14.55
CA VAL A 84 -8.98 3.23 14.85
C VAL A 84 -9.14 3.45 16.35
N TRP A 85 -9.01 2.38 17.15
CA TRP A 85 -9.05 2.46 18.61
C TRP A 85 -7.96 3.39 19.17
N ALA A 86 -6.73 3.30 18.67
CA ALA A 86 -5.63 4.15 19.15
C ALA A 86 -5.87 5.62 18.83
N VAL A 87 -6.45 5.92 17.67
CA VAL A 87 -6.87 7.26 17.28
C VAL A 87 -7.96 7.79 18.21
N GLU A 88 -9.03 7.02 18.40
CA GLU A 88 -10.15 7.40 19.28
C GLU A 88 -9.69 7.60 20.73
N LYS A 89 -8.85 6.70 21.25
CA LYS A 89 -8.35 6.77 22.61
C LYS A 89 -7.46 7.99 22.84
N LYS A 90 -6.50 8.24 21.95
CA LYS A 90 -5.47 9.29 22.11
C LYS A 90 -5.96 10.68 21.72
N TYR A 91 -6.77 10.77 20.65
CA TYR A 91 -7.17 12.05 20.06
C TYR A 91 -8.65 12.37 20.24
N LYS A 92 -9.44 11.48 20.87
CA LYS A 92 -10.91 11.62 21.01
C LYS A 92 -11.62 11.83 19.66
N LEU A 93 -11.00 11.35 18.58
CA LEU A 93 -11.46 11.52 17.21
C LEU A 93 -12.00 10.18 16.69
N LYS A 94 -13.28 10.15 16.34
CA LYS A 94 -13.89 8.98 15.69
C LYS A 94 -13.52 8.95 14.21
N ILE A 95 -12.86 7.87 13.79
CA ILE A 95 -12.53 7.61 12.39
C ILE A 95 -13.04 6.23 11.98
N ARG A 96 -13.20 6.00 10.67
CA ARG A 96 -13.59 4.68 10.16
C ARG A 96 -12.36 3.90 9.72
N ARG A 97 -12.39 2.58 9.94
CA ARG A 97 -11.41 1.64 9.40
C ARG A 97 -11.50 1.65 7.87
N ILE A 98 -10.36 1.75 7.19
CA ILE A 98 -10.27 1.59 5.74
C ILE A 98 -9.31 0.44 5.46
N SER A 99 -9.83 -0.70 5.04
CA SER A 99 -9.01 -1.87 4.72
C SER A 99 -8.30 -1.70 3.38
N GLY A 100 -7.04 -2.11 3.29
CA GLY A 100 -6.29 -2.09 2.03
C GLY A 100 -6.99 -2.84 0.89
N VAL A 101 -7.62 -3.99 1.19
CA VAL A 101 -8.35 -4.80 0.18
C VAL A 101 -9.56 -4.04 -0.36
N ASP A 102 -10.34 -3.45 0.54
CA ASP A 102 -11.59 -2.76 0.17
C ASP A 102 -11.28 -1.47 -0.60
N PHE A 103 -10.25 -0.74 -0.17
CA PHE A 103 -9.79 0.46 -0.86
C PHE A 103 -9.18 0.14 -2.24
N MET A 104 -8.43 -0.96 -2.37
CA MET A 104 -7.94 -1.46 -3.66
C MET A 104 -9.10 -1.72 -4.64
N LEU A 105 -10.19 -2.36 -4.18
CA LEU A 105 -11.39 -2.55 -5.00
C LEU A 105 -12.06 -1.23 -5.38
N SER A 106 -12.13 -0.26 -4.47
CA SER A 106 -12.66 1.08 -4.78
C SER A 106 -11.82 1.81 -5.81
N LEU A 107 -10.48 1.71 -5.75
CA LEU A 107 -9.58 2.23 -6.78
C LEU A 107 -9.79 1.54 -8.13
N CYS A 108 -10.00 0.22 -8.16
CA CYS A 108 -10.34 -0.49 -9.39
C CYS A 108 -11.65 0.03 -10.01
N ARG A 109 -12.69 0.26 -9.22
CA ARG A 109 -13.95 0.84 -9.72
C ARG A 109 -13.75 2.25 -10.28
N GLN A 110 -12.94 3.07 -9.61
CA GLN A 110 -12.59 4.39 -10.14
C GLN A 110 -11.76 4.32 -11.42
N ALA A 111 -10.85 3.35 -11.51
CA ALA A 111 -10.00 3.16 -12.68
C ALA A 111 -10.84 2.86 -13.93
N VAL A 112 -11.91 2.05 -13.81
CA VAL A 112 -12.88 1.85 -14.91
C VAL A 112 -13.48 3.18 -15.36
N LYS A 113 -13.97 4.01 -14.42
CA LYS A 113 -14.60 5.30 -14.73
C LYS A 113 -13.64 6.29 -15.39
N ARG A 114 -12.36 6.28 -15.00
CA ARG A 114 -11.33 7.17 -15.54
C ARG A 114 -10.60 6.60 -16.75
N ASN A 115 -10.93 5.37 -17.15
CA ASN A 115 -10.23 4.61 -18.18
C ASN A 115 -8.73 4.44 -17.88
N ASP A 116 -8.40 4.37 -16.59
CA ASP A 116 -7.04 4.19 -16.10
C ASP A 116 -6.58 2.74 -16.25
N ARG A 117 -5.27 2.54 -16.27
CA ARG A 117 -4.68 1.20 -16.31
C ARG A 117 -4.00 0.84 -15.00
N ILE A 118 -4.32 -0.35 -14.51
CA ILE A 118 -3.76 -0.93 -13.29
C ILE A 118 -2.50 -1.74 -13.62
N GLY A 119 -1.44 -1.55 -12.85
CA GLY A 119 -0.27 -2.42 -12.79
C GLY A 119 -0.28 -3.26 -11.52
N LEU A 120 0.04 -4.55 -11.64
CA LEU A 120 0.25 -5.44 -10.49
C LEU A 120 1.71 -5.88 -10.42
N ILE A 121 2.30 -5.81 -9.24
CA ILE A 121 3.67 -6.29 -8.98
C ILE A 121 3.74 -7.06 -7.65
N GLY A 122 4.51 -8.15 -7.64
CA GLY A 122 4.61 -9.06 -6.49
C GLY A 122 3.55 -10.17 -6.54
N GLY A 123 3.32 -10.83 -5.42
CA GLY A 123 2.49 -12.03 -5.37
C GLY A 123 3.14 -13.21 -6.11
N ARG A 124 4.05 -13.92 -5.43
CA ARG A 124 4.80 -15.05 -5.97
C ARG A 124 3.88 -16.14 -6.53
N THR A 125 4.40 -16.98 -7.42
CA THR A 125 3.74 -18.20 -7.95
C THR A 125 2.48 -17.89 -8.76
N GLY A 126 2.53 -16.85 -9.59
CA GLY A 126 1.41 -16.48 -10.47
C GLY A 126 0.26 -15.76 -9.76
N LEU A 127 0.43 -15.34 -8.50
CA LEU A 127 -0.66 -14.76 -7.70
C LEU A 127 -1.15 -13.43 -8.29
N ALA A 128 -0.25 -12.63 -8.85
CA ALA A 128 -0.64 -11.39 -9.54
C ALA A 128 -1.50 -11.68 -10.77
N VAL A 129 -1.19 -12.74 -11.53
CA VAL A 129 -1.98 -13.14 -12.71
C VAL A 129 -3.39 -13.57 -12.29
N GLN A 130 -3.50 -14.44 -11.29
CA GLN A 130 -4.80 -14.86 -10.75
C GLN A 130 -5.60 -13.67 -10.20
N THR A 131 -4.93 -12.75 -9.50
CA THR A 131 -5.56 -11.52 -9.00
C THR A 131 -6.07 -10.64 -10.15
N ALA A 132 -5.31 -10.50 -11.25
CA ALA A 132 -5.74 -9.75 -12.42
C ALA A 132 -7.01 -10.35 -13.04
N GLU A 133 -7.09 -11.67 -13.17
CA GLU A 133 -8.28 -12.36 -13.69
C GLU A 133 -9.51 -12.11 -12.82
N CYS A 134 -9.38 -12.25 -11.51
CA CYS A 134 -10.45 -11.97 -10.56
C CYS A 134 -10.91 -10.51 -10.63
N LEU A 135 -9.98 -9.56 -10.69
CA LEU A 135 -10.30 -8.14 -10.78
C LEU A 135 -11.01 -7.77 -12.10
N ARG A 136 -10.62 -8.38 -13.23
CA ARG A 136 -11.30 -8.19 -14.52
C ARG A 136 -12.73 -8.72 -14.48
N LYS A 137 -12.97 -9.87 -13.84
CA LYS A 137 -14.32 -10.42 -13.64
C LYS A 137 -15.19 -9.52 -12.75
N LEU A 138 -14.61 -8.96 -11.68
CA LEU A 138 -15.31 -8.07 -10.76
C LEU A 138 -15.56 -6.66 -11.30
N ASN A 139 -14.74 -6.21 -12.25
CA ASN A 139 -14.79 -4.85 -12.82
C ASN A 139 -14.66 -4.93 -14.35
N GLN A 140 -15.80 -5.07 -15.04
CA GLN A 140 -15.82 -5.09 -16.50
C GLN A 140 -15.21 -3.81 -17.08
N GLY A 141 -14.38 -3.95 -18.11
CA GLY A 141 -13.64 -2.83 -18.72
C GLY A 141 -12.36 -2.42 -18.01
N LEU A 142 -12.00 -3.06 -16.89
CA LEU A 142 -10.77 -2.76 -16.17
C LEU A 142 -9.53 -3.21 -16.96
N LYS A 143 -8.63 -2.26 -17.24
CA LYS A 143 -7.34 -2.51 -17.89
C LYS A 143 -6.31 -2.87 -16.82
N ILE A 144 -5.71 -4.06 -16.93
CA ILE A 144 -4.74 -4.55 -15.96
C ILE A 144 -3.55 -5.18 -16.67
N ASP A 145 -2.35 -4.86 -16.21
CA ASP A 145 -1.09 -5.45 -16.62
C ASP A 145 -0.35 -6.02 -15.40
N VAL A 146 0.26 -7.20 -15.56
CA VAL A 146 1.19 -7.74 -14.56
C VAL A 146 2.61 -7.35 -14.96
N LEU A 147 3.32 -6.70 -14.04
CA LEU A 147 4.65 -6.14 -14.27
C LEU A 147 5.78 -7.05 -13.75
N GLY A 148 5.45 -8.04 -12.93
CA GLY A 148 6.39 -9.08 -12.49
C GLY A 148 6.23 -9.46 -11.02
N GLU A 149 6.97 -10.48 -10.61
CA GLU A 149 6.96 -11.03 -9.25
C GLU A 149 8.39 -11.00 -8.67
N PRO A 150 8.98 -9.81 -8.45
CA PRO A 150 10.37 -9.73 -8.01
C PRO A 150 10.55 -10.36 -6.63
N GLU A 151 11.60 -11.16 -6.49
CA GLU A 151 12.08 -11.56 -5.18
C GLU A 151 12.99 -10.47 -4.63
N ILE A 152 12.73 -10.03 -3.39
CA ILE A 152 13.47 -8.96 -2.73
C ILE A 152 13.98 -9.46 -1.38
N LYS A 153 15.26 -9.18 -1.11
CA LYS A 153 15.89 -9.34 0.20
C LYS A 153 16.15 -7.95 0.80
N ILE A 154 16.08 -7.84 2.12
CA ILE A 154 16.46 -6.61 2.84
C ILE A 154 17.59 -7.00 3.77
N ARG A 155 18.71 -6.27 3.73
CA ARG A 155 19.83 -6.49 4.65
C ARG A 155 20.15 -5.18 5.34
N ASN A 156 20.24 -5.16 6.66
CA ASN A 156 20.65 -3.99 7.47
C ASN A 156 19.88 -2.68 7.20
N SER A 157 18.60 -2.76 6.79
CA SER A 157 17.82 -1.59 6.34
C SER A 157 18.36 -0.89 5.08
N GLU A 158 19.38 -1.46 4.43
CA GLU A 158 19.82 -1.13 3.09
C GLU A 158 19.06 -2.04 2.12
N PHE A 159 18.32 -1.40 1.22
CA PHE A 159 17.41 -2.09 0.32
C PHE A 159 18.18 -2.57 -0.91
N GLU A 160 18.69 -3.80 -0.85
CA GLU A 160 19.26 -4.48 -2.02
C GLU A 160 18.20 -5.36 -2.69
N ILE A 161 17.65 -4.91 -3.83
CA ILE A 161 16.92 -5.85 -4.70
C ILE A 161 17.95 -6.75 -5.37
N LEU A 162 18.13 -7.93 -4.77
CA LEU A 162 18.65 -9.08 -5.47
C LEU A 162 17.44 -9.71 -6.18
N ASN A 163 17.10 -9.25 -7.38
CA ASN A 163 16.06 -9.93 -8.15
C ASN A 163 16.60 -11.31 -8.50
N TYR A 164 16.12 -12.33 -7.78
CA TYR A 164 16.45 -13.73 -7.98
C TYR A 164 15.47 -14.32 -9.00
N ASN A 165 15.83 -14.29 -10.27
CA ASN A 165 15.14 -15.08 -11.27
C ASN A 165 15.91 -16.39 -11.48
N LYS A 166 15.35 -17.52 -11.02
CA LYS A 166 15.99 -18.84 -11.12
C LYS A 166 17.47 -18.85 -10.67
N GLY A 167 17.77 -18.20 -9.54
CA GLY A 167 19.12 -18.18 -8.96
C GLY A 167 20.08 -17.10 -9.47
N LYS A 168 19.72 -16.29 -10.47
CA LYS A 168 20.56 -15.18 -10.95
C LYS A 168 20.24 -13.88 -10.24
N VAL A 169 21.26 -13.23 -9.66
CA VAL A 169 21.16 -11.87 -9.10
C VAL A 169 21.15 -10.87 -10.24
N ILE A 170 20.10 -10.06 -10.35
CA ILE A 170 20.06 -8.92 -11.29
C ILE A 170 20.40 -7.63 -10.53
N ASN A 171 21.17 -6.76 -11.18
CA ASN A 171 21.48 -5.41 -10.69
C ASN A 171 20.17 -4.63 -10.43
N SER A 172 20.03 -4.11 -9.20
CA SER A 172 18.83 -3.41 -8.73
C SER A 172 18.52 -2.12 -9.50
N GLU A 173 19.54 -1.40 -9.97
CA GLU A 173 19.39 -0.16 -10.72
C GLU A 173 18.73 -0.41 -12.08
N LYS A 174 19.31 -1.34 -12.85
CA LYS A 174 18.77 -1.77 -14.14
C LYS A 174 17.35 -2.33 -14.01
N TYR A 175 17.04 -2.99 -12.90
CA TYR A 175 15.68 -3.46 -12.64
C TYR A 175 14.68 -2.30 -12.53
N PHE A 176 15.01 -1.26 -11.77
CA PHE A 176 14.12 -0.10 -11.62
C PHE A 176 13.97 0.70 -12.91
N GLU A 177 15.05 0.89 -13.67
CA GLU A 177 14.99 1.52 -14.99
C GLU A 177 14.03 0.77 -15.92
N ASN A 178 14.17 -0.56 -16.01
CA ASN A 178 13.27 -1.40 -16.80
C ASN A 178 11.82 -1.32 -16.31
N LEU A 179 11.61 -1.29 -14.99
CA LEU A 179 10.27 -1.18 -14.42
C LEU A 179 9.63 0.18 -14.71
N ILE A 180 10.38 1.28 -14.56
CA ILE A 180 9.91 2.63 -14.89
C ILE A 180 9.52 2.70 -16.37
N ASN A 181 10.38 2.18 -17.26
CA ASN A 181 10.09 2.09 -18.69
C ASN A 181 8.83 1.26 -18.97
N ALA A 182 8.66 0.12 -18.30
CA ALA A 182 7.47 -0.71 -18.45
C ALA A 182 6.18 0.01 -17.96
N ILE A 183 6.24 0.70 -16.83
CA ILE A 183 5.13 1.51 -16.30
C ILE A 183 4.76 2.60 -17.30
N GLU A 184 5.74 3.29 -17.87
CA GLU A 184 5.55 4.35 -18.85
C GLU A 184 4.96 3.84 -20.17
N GLN A 185 5.59 2.82 -20.77
CA GLN A 185 5.18 2.27 -22.07
C GLN A 185 3.78 1.67 -22.01
N ARG A 186 3.48 0.95 -20.91
CA ARG A 186 2.16 0.36 -20.69
C ARG A 186 1.14 1.39 -20.23
N LYS A 187 1.52 2.64 -19.95
CA LYS A 187 0.64 3.72 -19.47
C LYS A 187 -0.08 3.34 -18.17
N ILE A 188 0.66 2.84 -17.19
CA ILE A 188 0.10 2.48 -15.88
C ILE A 188 -0.19 3.76 -15.08
N ASP A 189 -1.41 3.89 -14.57
CA ASP A 189 -1.86 5.02 -13.76
C ASP A 189 -1.93 4.67 -12.27
N VAL A 190 -2.22 3.40 -11.94
CA VAL A 190 -2.27 2.89 -10.56
C VAL A 190 -1.45 1.61 -10.46
N LEU A 191 -0.49 1.56 -9.55
CA LEU A 191 0.38 0.41 -9.31
C LEU A 191 0.09 -0.20 -7.93
N PHE A 192 -0.36 -1.45 -7.90
CA PHE A 192 -0.52 -2.22 -6.67
C PHE A 192 0.70 -3.10 -6.40
N VAL A 193 1.30 -2.94 -5.22
CA VAL A 193 2.53 -3.64 -4.82
C VAL A 193 2.23 -4.63 -3.70
N ALA A 194 2.39 -5.92 -4.00
CA ALA A 194 2.12 -7.05 -3.11
C ALA A 194 3.41 -7.86 -2.82
N LEU A 195 4.41 -7.21 -2.22
CA LEU A 195 5.70 -7.83 -1.89
C LEU A 195 5.78 -8.29 -0.43
N GLY A 196 4.73 -8.01 0.34
CA GLY A 196 4.66 -8.24 1.77
C GLY A 196 5.37 -7.15 2.55
N PHE A 197 4.85 -6.89 3.75
CA PHE A 197 5.49 -6.01 4.73
C PHE A 197 6.77 -6.68 5.28
N PRO A 198 7.88 -5.95 5.47
CA PRO A 198 8.11 -4.51 5.20
C PRO A 198 8.66 -4.18 3.79
N LYS A 199 8.75 -5.18 2.91
CA LYS A 199 9.44 -5.08 1.61
C LYS A 199 8.76 -4.11 0.64
N GLN A 200 7.43 -4.12 0.61
CA GLN A 200 6.65 -3.28 -0.30
C GLN A 200 6.81 -1.77 -0.01
N GLU A 201 6.94 -1.37 1.25
CA GLU A 201 7.09 0.03 1.62
C GLU A 201 8.45 0.58 1.16
N PHE A 202 9.53 -0.17 1.43
CA PHE A 202 10.86 0.19 0.93
C PHE A 202 10.94 0.16 -0.59
N PHE A 203 10.31 -0.83 -1.23
CA PHE A 203 10.25 -0.94 -2.68
C PHE A 203 9.61 0.29 -3.32
N ILE A 204 8.46 0.72 -2.82
CA ILE A 204 7.75 1.90 -3.32
C ILE A 204 8.59 3.16 -3.12
N GLN A 205 9.24 3.30 -1.97
CA GLN A 205 10.11 4.46 -1.70
C GLN A 205 11.28 4.52 -2.68
N LYS A 206 11.97 3.40 -2.91
CA LYS A 206 13.09 3.34 -3.86
C LYS A 206 12.64 3.58 -5.30
N LEU A 207 11.49 3.03 -5.71
CA LEU A 207 10.89 3.28 -7.02
C LEU A 207 10.57 4.78 -7.20
N LYS A 208 10.00 5.41 -6.17
CA LYS A 208 9.71 6.86 -6.17
C LYS A 208 10.96 7.71 -6.30
N GLU A 209 12.04 7.35 -5.60
CA GLU A 209 13.35 8.02 -5.73
C GLU A 209 13.90 7.91 -7.15
N LYS A 210 13.86 6.70 -7.73
CA LYS A 210 14.32 6.47 -9.11
C LYS A 210 13.50 7.22 -10.15
N MET A 211 12.18 7.27 -9.97
CA MET A 211 11.30 8.09 -10.83
C MET A 211 11.62 9.59 -10.73
N GLN A 212 11.95 10.08 -9.54
CA GLN A 212 12.37 11.48 -9.38
C GLN A 212 13.69 11.79 -10.10
N GLN A 213 14.59 10.81 -10.18
CA GLN A 213 15.84 10.91 -10.94
C GLN A 213 15.62 10.82 -12.46
N SER A 214 14.56 10.14 -12.91
CA SER A 214 14.30 9.85 -14.33
C SER A 214 13.39 10.87 -15.05
N ASN A 215 13.38 12.15 -14.64
CA ASN A 215 12.47 13.19 -15.17
C ASN A 215 10.99 12.76 -15.21
N TRP A 216 10.55 11.91 -14.29
CA TRP A 216 9.17 11.43 -14.27
C TRP A 216 8.18 12.58 -14.07
N GLY A 217 7.21 12.71 -14.98
CA GLY A 217 6.29 13.84 -15.01
C GLY A 217 4.82 13.47 -15.22
N LYS A 218 4.43 12.23 -14.87
CA LYS A 218 3.08 11.71 -15.07
C LYS A 218 2.42 11.38 -13.72
N PRO A 219 1.11 11.59 -13.57
CA PRO A 219 0.42 11.16 -12.36
C PRO A 219 0.47 9.64 -12.26
N LEU A 220 0.86 9.13 -11.10
CA LEU A 220 0.92 7.71 -10.79
C LEU A 220 0.54 7.51 -9.32
N VAL A 221 -0.42 6.64 -9.05
CA VAL A 221 -0.76 6.21 -7.69
C VAL A 221 -0.06 4.88 -7.42
N MET A 222 0.73 4.79 -6.36
CA MET A 222 1.34 3.55 -5.90
C MET A 222 0.73 3.18 -4.56
N MET A 223 0.24 1.94 -4.43
CA MET A 223 -0.35 1.47 -3.18
C MET A 223 0.29 0.15 -2.75
N ALA A 224 0.75 0.12 -1.50
CA ALA A 224 1.10 -1.12 -0.82
C ALA A 224 -0.19 -1.87 -0.48
N VAL A 225 -0.33 -3.11 -0.95
CA VAL A 225 -1.57 -3.89 -0.76
C VAL A 225 -1.40 -5.13 0.10
N GLY A 226 -0.18 -5.45 0.54
CA GLY A 226 0.08 -6.60 1.42
C GLY A 226 -0.49 -7.91 0.85
N GLY A 227 -1.15 -8.70 1.70
CA GLY A 227 -1.81 -9.96 1.31
C GLY A 227 -3.15 -9.78 0.60
N SER A 228 -3.46 -8.60 0.04
CA SER A 228 -4.73 -8.39 -0.67
C SER A 228 -4.87 -9.32 -1.88
N PHE A 229 -3.76 -9.64 -2.54
CA PHE A 229 -3.75 -10.57 -3.67
C PHE A 229 -4.19 -11.98 -3.25
N ASP A 230 -3.81 -12.44 -2.05
CA ASP A 230 -4.25 -13.75 -1.53
C ASP A 230 -5.78 -13.80 -1.34
N TYR A 231 -6.39 -12.72 -0.89
CA TYR A 231 -7.86 -12.64 -0.74
C TYR A 231 -8.59 -12.55 -2.07
N LEU A 232 -8.06 -11.78 -3.02
CA LEU A 232 -8.71 -11.54 -4.30
C LEU A 232 -8.58 -12.72 -5.26
N SER A 233 -7.45 -13.44 -5.23
CA SER A 233 -7.24 -14.68 -5.99
C SER A 233 -8.02 -15.89 -5.43
N GLY A 234 -8.70 -15.73 -4.29
CA GLY A 234 -9.43 -16.82 -3.64
C GLY A 234 -8.56 -17.81 -2.87
N LYS A 235 -7.23 -17.64 -2.85
CA LYS A 235 -6.31 -18.48 -2.05
C LYS A 235 -6.58 -18.35 -0.55
N ALA A 236 -7.00 -17.18 -0.07
CA ALA A 236 -7.38 -16.94 1.32
C ALA A 236 -8.86 -16.53 1.44
N LYS A 237 -9.63 -17.22 2.29
CA LYS A 237 -11.02 -16.84 2.61
C LYS A 237 -11.03 -15.64 3.57
N ARG A 238 -11.67 -14.53 3.19
CA ARG A 238 -11.88 -13.37 4.09
C ARG A 238 -12.72 -13.74 5.31
N ALA A 239 -12.57 -12.98 6.39
CA ALA A 239 -13.50 -13.05 7.52
C ALA A 239 -14.90 -12.55 7.09
N PRO A 240 -15.99 -13.10 7.66
CA PRO A 240 -17.35 -12.57 7.46
C PRO A 240 -17.41 -11.05 7.69
N LYS A 241 -18.27 -10.34 6.95
CA LYS A 241 -18.32 -8.87 6.98
C LYS A 241 -18.60 -8.32 8.38
N TRP A 242 -19.56 -8.89 9.10
CA TRP A 242 -19.88 -8.49 10.48
C TRP A 242 -18.67 -8.63 11.43
N LEU A 243 -17.83 -9.64 11.22
CA LEU A 243 -16.63 -9.89 12.02
C LEU A 243 -15.49 -8.91 11.67
N ARG A 244 -15.45 -8.44 10.42
CA ARG A 244 -14.53 -7.39 9.96
C ARG A 244 -14.94 -6.03 10.50
N ASP A 245 -16.23 -5.73 10.45
CA ASP A 245 -16.81 -4.47 10.90
C ASP A 245 -16.72 -4.33 12.43
N SER A 246 -16.82 -5.45 13.16
CA SER A 246 -16.60 -5.51 14.61
C SER A 246 -15.12 -5.51 15.03
N GLY A 247 -14.19 -5.55 14.08
CA GLY A 247 -12.76 -5.50 14.33
C GLY A 247 -12.10 -6.83 14.74
N TRP A 248 -12.84 -7.93 14.74
CA TRP A 248 -12.38 -9.28 15.13
C TRP A 248 -11.73 -10.08 14.00
N GLU A 249 -11.47 -9.44 12.86
CA GLU A 249 -10.78 -10.07 11.71
C GLU A 249 -9.43 -10.68 12.09
N TRP A 250 -8.71 -10.10 13.07
CA TRP A 250 -7.44 -10.63 13.55
C TRP A 250 -7.63 -12.00 14.24
N ALA A 251 -8.68 -12.19 15.03
CA ALA A 251 -8.95 -13.43 15.76
C ALA A 251 -9.31 -14.56 14.78
N TYR A 252 -10.13 -14.26 13.77
CA TYR A 252 -10.44 -15.21 12.70
C TYR A 252 -9.19 -15.64 11.92
N ARG A 253 -8.27 -14.70 11.64
CA ARG A 253 -7.01 -15.03 10.97
C ARG A 253 -6.07 -15.84 11.86
N LEU A 254 -6.05 -15.59 13.18
CA LEU A 254 -5.26 -16.36 14.14
C LEU A 254 -5.67 -17.84 14.16
N VAL A 255 -6.97 -18.10 14.14
CA VAL A 255 -7.52 -19.46 14.08
C VAL A 255 -7.14 -20.17 12.77
N LYS A 256 -7.07 -19.44 11.66
CA LYS A 256 -6.73 -20.01 10.34
C LYS A 256 -5.24 -20.11 10.03
N GLU A 257 -4.42 -19.25 10.62
CA GLU A 257 -2.98 -19.16 10.34
C GLU A 257 -2.20 -19.07 11.66
N PRO A 258 -2.14 -20.15 12.46
CA PRO A 258 -1.61 -20.12 13.83
C PRO A 258 -0.12 -19.72 13.89
N TRP A 259 0.67 -19.93 12.82
CA TRP A 259 2.07 -19.46 12.77
C TRP A 259 2.19 -17.93 12.78
N ARG A 260 1.12 -17.18 12.46
CA ARG A 260 1.08 -15.72 12.64
C ARG A 260 0.97 -15.29 14.10
N LEU A 261 0.76 -16.19 15.08
CA LEU A 261 0.78 -15.85 16.51
C LEU A 261 2.05 -15.07 16.90
N LYS A 262 3.21 -15.47 16.37
CA LYS A 262 4.50 -14.78 16.64
C LYS A 262 4.48 -13.31 16.19
N ARG A 263 3.71 -12.97 15.14
CA ARG A 263 3.49 -11.60 14.67
C ARG A 263 2.45 -10.86 15.51
N HIS A 264 1.42 -11.56 16.00
CA HIS A 264 0.40 -10.96 16.87
C HIS A 264 0.89 -10.65 18.28
N LEU A 265 1.93 -11.33 18.79
CA LEU A 265 2.62 -10.94 20.02
C LEU A 265 3.18 -9.50 19.94
N ALA A 266 3.53 -9.00 18.75
CA ALA A 266 3.87 -7.58 18.57
C ALA A 266 2.64 -6.66 18.69
N GLY A 267 1.46 -7.13 18.28
CA GLY A 267 0.18 -6.46 18.51
C GLY A 267 -0.22 -6.41 19.99
N SER A 268 0.17 -7.43 20.78
CA SER A 268 0.04 -7.41 22.24
C SER A 268 0.83 -6.29 22.89
N VAL A 269 1.89 -5.79 22.23
CA VAL A 269 2.70 -4.65 22.68
C VAL A 269 2.06 -3.32 22.25
N PHE A 270 1.33 -3.29 21.14
CA PHE A 270 0.73 -2.07 20.59
C PHE A 270 -0.26 -1.40 21.56
N PHE A 271 -1.21 -2.15 22.12
CA PHE A 271 -2.22 -1.58 23.02
C PHE A 271 -1.61 -1.01 24.32
N PRO A 272 -0.73 -1.75 25.04
CA PRO A 272 0.02 -1.19 26.17
C PRO A 272 0.85 0.03 25.81
N GLN A 273 1.55 0.05 24.67
CA GLN A 273 2.34 1.21 24.25
C GLN A 273 1.49 2.47 24.06
N ILE A 274 0.28 2.32 23.51
CA ILE A 274 -0.66 3.43 23.37
C ILE A 274 -1.29 3.83 24.70
N TYR A 275 -1.53 2.87 25.60
CA TYR A 275 -2.19 3.11 26.89
C TYR A 275 -1.23 3.77 27.91
N PHE A 276 -0.03 3.22 28.09
CA PHE A 276 0.90 3.65 29.14
C PHE A 276 1.77 4.85 28.77
N ARG A 277 1.99 5.15 27.48
CA ARG A 277 2.73 6.35 27.04
C ARG A 277 1.84 7.59 26.89
N GLN A 278 0.74 7.65 27.64
CA GLN A 278 -0.14 8.83 27.72
C GLN A 278 0.27 9.80 28.84
N HIS A 279 1.38 9.52 29.53
CA HIS A 279 2.00 10.39 30.52
C HIS A 279 3.42 10.74 30.06
#